data_AF-A0A428MXB0-F1
#
_entry.id   AF-A0A428MXB0-F1
#
_cell.length_a   1.000
_cell.length_b   1.000
_cell.length_c   1.000
_cell.angle_alpha   90.00
_cell.angle_beta   90.00
_cell.angle_gamma   90.00
#
_symmetry.space_group_name_H-M   'P 1'
#
loop_
_entity.id
_entity.type
_entity.pdbx_description
1 polymer ?
#
loop_
_entity_poly.entity_id
_entity_poly.type
_entity_poly.pdbx_seq_one_letter_code
_entity_poly.pdbx_strand_id
1 'polypeptide(L)'
;MKKSILAIVGSAVLVLGACGGGGEDEAGDTGGGDGNGDGGGATYDAQAAEESYDSNCLQCHGENLEGKNGPELSGNDLSQDEVLTMIENGGSGMPAGIIEGDEAENVAAWIADQ
;
A
#
# COMPACT_ATOMS: atom_id res chain seq x y z
N MET A 1 -21.29 62.93 -8.12
CA MET A 1 -20.32 63.65 -7.24
C MET A 1 -19.97 62.68 -6.12
N LYS A 2 -18.77 62.11 -5.97
CA LYS A 2 -17.44 62.64 -6.17
C LYS A 2 -16.45 61.46 -6.15
N LYS A 3 -15.67 61.34 -7.23
CA LYS A 3 -14.22 61.00 -7.34
C LYS A 3 -13.63 59.96 -6.38
N SER A 4 -13.13 58.82 -6.88
CA SER A 4 -11.83 58.56 -7.55
C SER A 4 -10.72 58.18 -6.56
N ILE A 5 -9.72 57.45 -7.09
CA ILE A 5 -8.44 56.96 -6.52
C ILE A 5 -8.58 55.48 -6.11
N LEU A 6 -8.17 54.47 -6.89
CA LEU A 6 -6.92 54.24 -7.64
C LEU A 6 -5.70 54.19 -6.70
N ALA A 7 -5.49 53.02 -6.09
CA ALA A 7 -4.23 52.65 -5.47
C ALA A 7 -3.79 51.31 -6.06
N ILE A 8 -2.95 51.42 -7.08
CA ILE A 8 -2.07 50.37 -7.57
C ILE A 8 -1.12 50.02 -6.43
N VAL A 9 -1.12 48.76 -5.99
CA VAL A 9 0.09 48.13 -5.46
C VAL A 9 0.23 46.80 -6.18
N GLY A 10 0.98 46.86 -7.28
CA GLY A 10 1.58 45.66 -7.84
C GLY A 10 2.58 45.12 -6.83
N SER A 11 2.40 43.86 -6.46
CA SER A 11 3.44 43.06 -5.83
C SER A 11 3.28 41.65 -6.36
N ALA A 12 3.84 41.45 -7.55
CA ALA A 12 4.31 40.14 -7.94
C ALA A 12 5.40 39.76 -6.94
N VAL A 13 5.05 38.94 -5.95
CA VAL A 13 6.01 38.16 -5.19
C VAL A 13 5.73 36.71 -5.55
N LEU A 14 6.53 36.21 -6.50
CA LEU A 14 6.83 34.80 -6.66
C LEU A 14 7.47 34.34 -5.35
N VAL A 15 6.70 33.70 -4.48
CA VAL A 15 7.21 33.00 -3.31
C VAL A 15 7.50 31.56 -3.73
N LEU A 16 8.76 31.29 -4.06
CA LEU A 16 9.34 29.95 -4.01
C LEU A 16 9.76 29.69 -2.56
N GLY A 17 9.02 28.80 -1.89
CA GLY A 17 9.28 28.31 -0.55
C GLY A 17 8.06 27.50 -0.11
N ALA A 18 8.03 26.20 -0.34
CA ALA A 18 8.66 25.19 0.52
C ALA A 18 7.93 25.03 1.86
N CYS A 19 7.40 23.82 2.05
CA CYS A 19 7.12 23.19 3.34
C CYS A 19 5.98 23.77 4.19
N GLY A 20 4.89 23.01 4.25
CA GLY A 20 4.23 22.71 5.52
C GLY A 20 3.08 23.61 5.98
N GLY A 21 1.88 23.03 5.93
CA GLY A 21 0.93 23.10 7.05
C GLY A 21 -0.25 24.06 6.92
N GLY A 22 -1.46 23.48 6.98
CA GLY A 22 -2.63 24.12 7.61
C GLY A 22 -3.68 24.65 6.65
N GLY A 23 -4.48 23.75 6.10
CA GLY A 23 -5.82 24.04 5.59
C GLY A 23 -6.75 22.93 6.06
N GLU A 24 -7.47 23.14 7.16
CA GLU A 24 -8.63 22.35 7.53
C GLU A 24 -9.79 22.70 6.60
N ASP A 25 -10.38 21.68 5.95
CA ASP A 25 -11.83 21.46 5.76
C ASP A 25 -12.05 20.30 4.77
N GLU A 26 -12.13 19.09 5.33
CA GLU A 26 -13.01 17.96 4.97
C GLU A 26 -13.22 17.60 3.48
N ALA A 27 -12.46 16.62 2.97
CA ALA A 27 -12.96 15.61 2.03
C ALA A 27 -11.96 14.46 1.87
N GLY A 28 -12.29 13.29 2.45
CA GLY A 28 -11.81 11.98 2.02
C GLY A 28 -10.35 11.66 2.34
N ASP A 29 -10.13 10.96 3.46
CA ASP A 29 -8.87 10.30 3.83
C ASP A 29 -9.26 9.02 4.60
N THR A 30 -8.79 7.82 4.25
CA THR A 30 -7.42 7.44 3.98
C THR A 30 -7.15 7.12 2.52
N GLY A 31 -6.40 7.99 1.87
CA GLY A 31 -5.71 7.71 0.61
C GLY A 31 -4.27 7.24 0.84
N GLY A 32 -3.73 6.56 -0.17
CA GLY A 32 -2.30 6.34 -0.41
C GLY A 32 -1.73 5.21 0.46
N GLY A 33 -1.39 4.05 -0.09
CA GLY A 33 -0.68 3.88 -1.36
C GLY A 33 0.78 4.34 -1.21
N ASP A 34 1.44 3.99 -0.10
CA ASP A 34 2.89 3.96 -0.03
C ASP A 34 3.38 2.62 -0.61
N GLY A 35 3.17 2.46 -1.91
CA GLY A 35 3.83 1.44 -2.71
C GLY A 35 5.31 1.78 -2.79
N ASN A 36 6.05 1.51 -1.73
CA ASN A 36 7.51 1.52 -1.74
C ASN A 36 8.01 0.14 -2.17
N GLY A 37 7.65 -0.24 -3.39
CA GLY A 37 8.28 -1.34 -4.13
C GLY A 37 9.58 -0.84 -4.76
N ASP A 38 10.63 -0.73 -3.96
CA ASP A 38 12.02 -0.73 -4.42
C ASP A 38 12.72 -1.92 -3.75
N GLY A 39 12.21 -3.12 -4.06
CA GLY A 39 12.71 -4.43 -3.64
C GLY A 39 13.00 -5.27 -4.89
N GLY A 40 14.19 -5.86 -4.96
CA GLY A 40 14.79 -6.31 -6.21
C GLY A 40 14.33 -7.68 -6.69
N GLY A 41 13.99 -7.77 -7.98
CA GLY A 41 14.28 -8.96 -8.79
C GLY A 41 13.10 -9.88 -9.13
N ALA A 42 11.97 -9.80 -8.42
CA ALA A 42 10.74 -10.51 -8.78
C ALA A 42 9.79 -9.60 -9.57
N THR A 43 9.21 -10.09 -10.65
CA THR A 43 8.19 -9.36 -11.42
C THR A 43 6.81 -9.79 -10.92
N TYR A 44 6.12 -8.90 -10.21
CA TYR A 44 4.73 -9.07 -9.78
C TYR A 44 3.97 -7.74 -9.92
N ASP A 45 2.64 -7.79 -9.94
CA ASP A 45 1.77 -6.62 -9.85
C ASP A 45 1.48 -6.35 -8.37
N ALA A 46 2.19 -5.36 -7.80
CA ALA A 46 2.09 -5.03 -6.38
C ALA A 46 0.67 -4.60 -5.98
N GLN A 47 0.00 -3.81 -6.82
CA GLN A 47 -1.35 -3.33 -6.52
C GLN A 47 -2.34 -4.50 -6.49
N ALA A 48 -2.29 -5.38 -7.50
CA ALA A 48 -3.18 -6.54 -7.52
C ALA A 48 -2.88 -7.52 -6.38
N ALA A 49 -1.60 -7.68 -6.00
CA ALA A 49 -1.21 -8.52 -4.88
C ALA A 49 -1.74 -8.00 -3.55
N GLU A 50 -1.60 -6.69 -3.30
CA GLU A 50 -2.14 -6.02 -2.11
C GLU A 50 -3.68 -6.16 -2.03
N GLU A 51 -4.40 -5.93 -3.13
CA GLU A 51 -5.86 -6.08 -3.17
C GLU A 51 -6.31 -7.53 -2.85
N SER A 52 -5.60 -8.52 -3.39
CA SER A 52 -5.85 -9.93 -3.09
C SER A 52 -5.48 -10.29 -1.66
N TYR A 53 -4.38 -9.75 -1.13
CA TYR A 53 -3.96 -9.93 0.26
C TYR A 53 -5.01 -9.38 1.24
N ASP A 54 -5.49 -8.15 1.00
CA ASP A 54 -6.51 -7.49 1.82
C ASP A 54 -7.80 -8.30 1.87
N SER A 55 -8.21 -8.84 0.72
CA SER A 55 -9.45 -9.60 0.59
C SER A 55 -9.40 -10.98 1.27
N ASN A 56 -8.23 -11.62 1.26
CA ASN A 56 -8.12 -13.05 1.55
C ASN A 56 -7.24 -13.40 2.77
N CYS A 57 -6.25 -12.57 3.10
CA CYS A 57 -5.16 -12.93 4.01
C CYS A 57 -5.12 -12.06 5.28
N LEU A 58 -5.46 -10.77 5.14
CA LEU A 58 -5.36 -9.73 6.17
C LEU A 58 -6.02 -10.10 7.50
N GLN A 59 -7.17 -10.78 7.47
CA GLN A 59 -7.90 -11.17 8.69
C GLN A 59 -7.10 -12.11 9.61
N CYS A 60 -6.15 -12.85 9.04
CA CYS A 60 -5.27 -13.76 9.76
C CYS A 60 -3.88 -13.16 9.97
N HIS A 61 -3.34 -12.47 8.97
CA HIS A 61 -1.94 -12.05 8.94
C HIS A 61 -1.69 -10.56 9.22
N GLY A 62 -2.75 -9.77 9.48
CA GLY A 62 -2.62 -8.35 9.84
C GLY A 62 -2.68 -7.42 8.63
N GLU A 63 -2.91 -6.14 8.87
CA GLU A 63 -3.00 -5.13 7.80
C GLU A 63 -1.61 -4.81 7.21
N ASN A 64 -0.57 -4.94 8.02
CA ASN A 64 0.82 -4.65 7.67
C ASN A 64 1.69 -5.91 7.77
N LEU A 65 1.09 -7.08 7.56
CA LEU A 65 1.77 -8.38 7.65
C LEU A 65 2.28 -8.73 9.06
N GLU A 66 1.89 -7.99 10.10
CA GLU A 66 2.42 -8.11 11.45
C GLU A 66 1.98 -9.38 12.22
N GLY A 67 1.08 -10.16 11.63
CA GLY A 67 0.46 -11.32 12.26
C GLY A 67 -0.69 -10.97 13.19
N LYS A 68 -1.76 -11.76 13.16
CA LYS A 68 -2.89 -11.69 14.10
C LYS A 68 -3.22 -13.09 14.61
N ASN A 69 -4.03 -13.81 13.86
CA ASN A 69 -4.43 -15.18 14.15
C ASN A 69 -3.46 -16.19 13.51
N GLY A 70 -2.90 -15.81 12.36
CA GLY A 70 -1.75 -16.45 11.73
C GLY A 70 -0.44 -15.76 12.11
N PRO A 71 0.70 -16.39 11.78
CA PRO A 71 2.01 -15.81 12.03
C PRO A 71 2.24 -14.51 11.26
N GLU A 72 3.21 -13.73 11.72
CA GLU A 72 3.77 -12.59 10.98
C GLU A 72 4.33 -13.05 9.63
N LEU A 73 4.10 -12.24 8.59
CA LEU A 73 4.61 -12.44 7.25
C LEU A 73 5.64 -11.37 6.85
N SER A 74 5.76 -10.24 7.54
CA SER A 74 6.83 -9.27 7.26
C SER A 74 8.21 -9.81 7.64
N GLY A 75 9.23 -9.54 6.82
CA GLY A 75 10.61 -9.93 7.10
C GLY A 75 10.80 -11.44 7.24
N ASN A 76 10.00 -12.22 6.51
CA ASN A 76 10.09 -13.67 6.49
C ASN A 76 11.20 -14.10 5.51
N ASP A 77 11.86 -15.24 5.78
CA ASP A 77 12.89 -15.78 4.88
C ASP A 77 12.30 -16.78 3.86
N LEU A 78 10.98 -16.76 3.60
CA LEU A 78 10.34 -17.71 2.70
C LEU A 78 10.53 -17.27 1.24
N SER A 79 10.82 -18.23 0.38
CA SER A 79 10.80 -18.04 -1.07
C SER A 79 9.37 -17.98 -1.61
N GLN A 80 9.20 -17.38 -2.79
CA GLN A 80 7.93 -17.38 -3.52
C GLN A 80 7.31 -18.78 -3.64
N ASP A 81 8.12 -19.80 -3.98
CA ASP A 81 7.63 -21.18 -4.14
C ASP A 81 7.11 -21.77 -2.81
N GLU A 82 7.75 -21.43 -1.70
CA GLU A 82 7.31 -21.86 -0.36
C GLU A 82 6.01 -21.16 0.03
N VAL A 83 5.89 -19.86 -0.23
CA VAL A 83 4.66 -19.11 0.03
C VAL A 83 3.51 -19.65 -0.83
N LEU A 84 3.74 -19.86 -2.13
CA LEU A 84 2.75 -20.43 -3.04
C LEU A 84 2.30 -21.81 -2.58
N THR A 85 3.25 -22.68 -2.20
CA THR A 85 2.94 -24.01 -1.69
C THR A 85 2.06 -23.96 -0.44
N MET A 86 2.26 -22.98 0.46
CA MET A 86 1.41 -22.80 1.65
C MET A 86 0.03 -22.25 1.28
N ILE A 87 -0.08 -21.36 0.30
CA ILE A 87 -1.37 -20.86 -0.20
C ILE A 87 -2.19 -22.00 -0.81
N GLU A 88 -1.57 -22.84 -1.63
CA GLU A 88 -2.24 -23.96 -2.31
C GLU A 88 -2.61 -25.08 -1.35
N ASN A 89 -1.70 -25.47 -0.45
CA ASN A 89 -1.88 -26.67 0.38
C ASN A 89 -2.34 -26.36 1.82
N GLY A 90 -2.34 -25.10 2.21
CA GLY A 90 -2.61 -24.68 3.58
C GLY A 90 -1.48 -25.06 4.54
N GLY A 91 -1.76 -24.97 5.84
CA GLY A 91 -0.78 -25.24 6.89
C GLY A 91 -1.39 -25.22 8.29
N SER A 92 -0.59 -24.86 9.28
CA SER A 92 -0.90 -24.77 10.73
C SER A 92 -2.12 -23.90 11.06
N GLY A 93 -3.32 -24.36 10.72
CA GLY A 93 -4.57 -23.59 10.82
C GLY A 93 -4.88 -22.70 9.61
N MET A 94 -3.98 -22.60 8.63
CA MET A 94 -4.22 -21.89 7.37
C MET A 94 -5.00 -22.80 6.40
N PRO A 95 -6.20 -22.39 5.92
CA PRO A 95 -6.93 -23.14 4.90
C PRO A 95 -6.14 -23.28 3.59
N ALA A 96 -6.35 -24.38 2.89
CA ALA A 96 -5.80 -24.62 1.55
C ALA A 96 -6.67 -23.97 0.46
N GLY A 97 -6.06 -23.51 -0.63
CA GLY A 97 -6.76 -23.04 -1.83
C GLY A 97 -7.62 -21.80 -1.59
N ILE A 98 -7.12 -20.85 -0.78
CA ILE A 98 -7.81 -19.57 -0.53
C ILE A 98 -7.86 -18.73 -1.82
N ILE A 99 -6.76 -18.76 -2.57
CA ILE A 99 -6.59 -18.21 -3.91
C ILE A 99 -5.79 -19.22 -4.74
N GLU A 100 -5.87 -19.15 -6.06
CA GLU A 100 -5.28 -20.15 -6.98
C GLU A 100 -4.74 -19.50 -8.25
N GLY A 101 -3.87 -20.23 -8.98
CA GLY A 101 -3.35 -19.80 -10.28
C GLY A 101 -2.55 -18.50 -10.23
N ASP A 102 -2.65 -17.69 -11.28
CA ASP A 102 -1.90 -16.43 -11.43
C ASP A 102 -2.07 -15.48 -10.23
N GLU A 103 -3.23 -15.49 -9.56
CA GLU A 103 -3.47 -14.69 -8.36
C GLU A 103 -2.60 -15.16 -7.18
N ALA A 104 -2.55 -16.47 -6.95
CA ALA A 104 -1.71 -17.06 -5.90
C ALA A 104 -0.22 -16.84 -6.19
N GLU A 105 0.20 -16.97 -7.45
CA GLU A 105 1.57 -16.70 -7.87
C GLU A 105 1.97 -15.24 -7.63
N ASN A 106 1.08 -14.29 -7.96
CA ASN A 106 1.31 -12.87 -7.78
C ASN A 106 1.41 -12.47 -6.30
N VAL A 107 0.48 -12.97 -5.47
CA VAL A 107 0.50 -12.72 -4.01
C VAL A 107 1.72 -13.38 -3.37
N ALA A 108 2.07 -14.60 -3.77
CA ALA A 108 3.24 -15.30 -3.23
C ALA A 108 4.55 -14.56 -3.55
N ALA A 109 4.68 -14.04 -4.78
CA ALA A 109 5.84 -13.26 -5.19
C ALA A 109 5.96 -11.96 -4.40
N TRP A 110 4.83 -11.27 -4.18
CA TRP A 110 4.78 -10.06 -3.38
C TRP A 110 5.15 -10.34 -1.92
N ILE A 111 4.53 -11.32 -1.25
CA ILE A 111 4.83 -11.67 0.16
C ILE A 111 6.30 -12.05 0.38
N ALA A 112 6.92 -12.74 -0.58
CA ALA A 112 8.33 -13.13 -0.49
C ALA A 112 9.31 -11.94 -0.58
N ASP A 113 8.84 -10.76 -1.01
CA ASP A 113 9.63 -9.53 -1.12
C ASP A 113 9.45 -8.59 0.11
N GLN A 114 8.64 -9.00 1.10
CA GLN A 114 8.27 -8.21 2.30
C GLN A 114 9.15 -8.44 3.52
#